data_AF-A0A383D092-F1
#
_entry.id   AF-A0A383D092-F1
#
_cell.length_a   1.000
_cell.length_b   1.000
_cell.length_c   1.000
_cell.angle_alpha   90.00
_cell.angle_beta   90.00
_cell.angle_gamma   90.00
#
_symmetry.space_group_name_H-M   'P 1'
#
loop_
_entity.id
_entity.type
_entity.pdbx_description
1 polymer ?
#
loop_
_entity_poly.entity_id
_entity_poly.type
_entity_poly.pdbx_seq_one_letter_code
_entity_poly.pdbx_strand_id
1 'polypeptide(L)'
;DYLWGKKRIEELAEEFVREVPRILLGCRWIREAVLCIDITGRSETHLWDRDFNIEELIRDPPDHPSVASLEHRHSKKAYRGERLLTLSIDELQAKSINTFLIFVKRANPSYARFAKEAGLEPYCMLIMPVSPAECLPAYTPISLTEDSGNAFGPLSFLPPHESRTKVKISGFTSASKGTAHVSWIAAALTIFIDELLPNQLRVSRGMAAVEDPQSEFGYEKVLMLLPRTRPDYWFSDV
;
A
#
# COMPACT_ATOMS: atom_id res chain seq x y z
N ASP A 1 12.50 35.66 -6.89
CA ASP A 1 13.11 34.63 -6.03
C ASP A 1 12.40 33.30 -6.18
N TYR A 2 13.12 32.30 -6.69
CA TYR A 2 12.61 30.95 -7.01
C TYR A 2 13.05 29.90 -5.96
N LEU A 3 13.31 30.32 -4.73
CA LEU A 3 13.72 29.42 -3.66
C LEU A 3 12.55 29.24 -2.69
N TRP A 4 12.18 27.99 -2.41
CA TRP A 4 11.20 27.68 -1.38
C TRP A 4 11.68 28.17 -0.02
N GLY A 5 10.77 28.73 0.77
CA GLY A 5 11.07 29.16 2.14
C GLY A 5 11.40 27.97 3.04
N LYS A 6 12.22 28.19 4.09
CA LYS A 6 12.67 27.17 5.04
C LYS A 6 11.53 26.30 5.58
N LYS A 7 10.43 26.92 6.02
CA LYS A 7 9.24 26.23 6.55
C LYS A 7 8.67 25.22 5.55
N ARG A 8 8.57 25.60 4.27
CA ARG A 8 8.04 24.73 3.22
C ARG A 8 8.95 23.53 2.95
N ILE A 9 10.26 23.69 3.08
CA ILE A 9 11.23 22.59 2.94
C ILE A 9 11.09 21.62 4.11
N GLU A 10 10.92 22.13 5.33
CA GLU A 10 10.69 21.30 6.53
C GLU A 10 9.38 20.52 6.44
N GLU A 11 8.28 21.17 6.04
CA GLU A 11 6.98 20.54 5.83
C GLU A 11 7.07 19.40 4.79
N LEU A 12 7.77 19.64 3.68
CA LEU A 12 7.97 18.63 2.64
C LEU A 12 8.84 17.46 3.14
N ALA A 13 9.87 17.73 3.93
CA ALA A 13 10.70 16.67 4.50
C ALA A 13 9.88 15.76 5.43
N GLU A 14 9.01 16.33 6.26
CA GLU A 14 8.08 15.57 7.09
C GLU A 14 7.05 14.79 6.26
N GLU A 15 6.58 15.38 5.16
CA GLU A 15 5.70 14.69 4.22
C GLU A 15 6.38 13.45 3.63
N PHE A 16 7.63 13.56 3.16
CA PHE A 16 8.37 12.38 2.69
C PHE A 16 8.54 11.31 3.78
N VAL A 17 8.85 11.69 5.02
CA VAL A 17 8.97 10.73 6.13
C VAL A 17 7.66 9.96 6.34
N ARG A 18 6.52 10.64 6.20
CA ARG A 18 5.20 9.99 6.28
C ARG A 18 4.92 9.11 5.06
N GLU A 19 5.19 9.59 3.86
CA GLU A 19 4.78 8.95 2.59
C GLU A 19 5.66 7.79 2.13
N VAL A 20 6.95 7.74 2.50
CA VAL A 20 7.83 6.65 2.04
C VAL A 20 7.35 5.24 2.44
N PRO A 21 6.99 4.95 3.71
CA PRO A 21 6.38 3.68 4.11
C PRO A 21 5.22 3.28 3.21
N ARG A 22 4.39 4.26 2.88
CA ARG A 22 3.15 4.11 2.15
C ARG A 22 3.42 3.74 0.68
N ILE A 23 4.36 4.46 0.06
CA ILE A 23 4.86 4.17 -1.29
C ILE A 23 5.46 2.76 -1.35
N LEU A 24 6.27 2.39 -0.36
CA LEU A 24 6.91 1.08 -0.31
C LEU A 24 5.88 -0.04 -0.31
N LEU A 25 4.84 0.02 0.54
CA LEU A 25 3.78 -1.00 0.59
C LEU A 25 3.12 -1.23 -0.78
N GLY A 26 2.95 -0.16 -1.57
CA GLY A 26 2.45 -0.24 -2.93
C GLY A 26 3.50 -0.67 -3.98
N CYS A 27 4.79 -0.44 -3.81
CA CYS A 27 5.74 -0.73 -4.88
C CYS A 27 5.76 -2.22 -5.27
N ARG A 28 5.84 -2.54 -6.57
CA ARG A 28 5.84 -3.95 -7.00
C ARG A 28 7.13 -4.69 -6.62
N TRP A 29 8.26 -3.99 -6.71
CA TRP A 29 9.61 -4.58 -6.62
C TRP A 29 10.50 -3.99 -5.52
N ILE A 30 10.26 -2.76 -5.10
CA ILE A 30 11.15 -2.04 -4.17
C ILE A 30 10.91 -2.53 -2.75
N ARG A 31 11.93 -3.05 -2.07
CA ARG A 31 11.84 -3.50 -0.67
C ARG A 31 12.34 -2.45 0.32
N GLU A 32 13.33 -1.68 -0.10
CA GLU A 32 14.03 -0.74 0.77
C GLU A 32 13.92 0.68 0.23
N ALA A 33 13.79 1.64 1.14
CA ALA A 33 13.93 3.06 0.82
C ALA A 33 14.76 3.75 1.90
N VAL A 34 15.70 4.57 1.45
CA VAL A 34 16.49 5.43 2.34
C VAL A 34 16.19 6.89 2.03
N LEU A 35 15.81 7.65 3.04
CA LEU A 35 15.59 9.09 2.95
C LEU A 35 16.61 9.80 3.83
N CYS A 36 17.42 10.66 3.22
CA CYS A 36 18.33 11.54 3.93
C CYS A 36 17.78 12.97 3.90
N ILE A 37 17.57 13.54 5.07
CA ILE A 37 17.16 14.93 5.24
C ILE A 37 18.33 15.69 5.83
N ASP A 38 18.82 16.67 5.08
CA ASP A 38 19.91 17.52 5.52
C ASP A 38 19.59 18.99 5.24
N ILE A 39 18.95 19.60 6.21
CA ILE A 39 18.44 20.97 6.16
C ILE A 39 18.92 21.74 7.40
N THR A 40 18.90 23.07 7.36
CA THR A 40 19.47 23.89 8.44
C THR A 40 18.81 23.61 9.80
N GLY A 41 19.53 22.95 10.70
CA GLY A 41 19.09 22.58 12.05
C GLY A 41 18.52 21.16 12.18
N ARG A 42 18.46 20.39 11.09
CA ARG A 42 17.97 19.01 11.08
C ARG A 42 18.77 18.16 10.09
N SER A 43 19.46 17.16 10.62
CA SER A 43 20.26 16.21 9.86
C SER A 43 19.88 14.80 10.32
N GLU A 44 19.26 14.02 9.44
CA GLU A 44 18.75 12.71 9.78
C GLU A 44 18.70 11.78 8.56
N THR A 45 18.69 10.49 8.83
CA THR A 45 18.50 9.43 7.84
C THR A 45 17.46 8.46 8.33
N HIS A 46 16.51 8.14 7.47
CA HIS A 46 15.47 7.15 7.67
C HIS A 46 15.70 6.00 6.70
N LEU A 47 15.61 4.77 7.20
CA LEU A 47 15.61 3.55 6.42
C LEU A 47 14.29 2.83 6.67
N TRP A 48 13.62 2.45 5.61
CA TRP A 48 12.52 1.51 5.66
C TRP A 48 12.87 0.28 4.87
N ASP A 49 12.60 -0.88 5.46
CA ASP A 49 12.81 -2.19 4.86
C ASP A 49 11.56 -3.04 5.10
N ARG A 50 11.13 -3.76 4.07
CA ARG A 50 10.03 -4.72 4.17
C ARG A 50 10.44 -6.10 3.69
N ASP A 51 9.93 -7.10 4.36
CA ASP A 51 10.24 -8.51 4.13
C ASP A 51 9.50 -9.14 2.94
N PHE A 52 8.66 -8.37 2.24
CA PHE A 52 7.85 -8.84 1.11
C PHE A 52 7.97 -7.92 -0.11
N ASN A 53 7.71 -8.47 -1.29
CA ASN A 53 7.33 -7.68 -2.45
C ASN A 53 6.08 -8.26 -3.13
N ILE A 54 5.36 -7.40 -3.85
CA ILE A 54 4.10 -7.77 -4.52
C ILE A 54 4.35 -8.76 -5.65
N GLU A 55 5.50 -8.69 -6.34
CA GLU A 55 5.83 -9.63 -7.43
C GLU A 55 5.85 -11.09 -6.96
N GLU A 56 6.49 -11.37 -5.83
CA GLU A 56 6.58 -12.72 -5.27
C GLU A 56 5.20 -13.26 -4.92
N LEU A 57 4.34 -12.41 -4.37
CA LEU A 57 2.95 -12.75 -4.05
C LEU A 57 2.09 -13.01 -5.30
N ILE A 58 2.45 -12.47 -6.47
CA ILE A 58 1.79 -12.78 -7.74
C ILE A 58 2.28 -14.12 -8.28
N ARG A 59 3.60 -14.35 -8.21
CA ARG A 59 4.27 -15.53 -8.75
C ARG A 59 3.86 -16.79 -8.00
N ASP A 60 3.91 -16.72 -6.67
CA ASP A 60 3.63 -17.82 -5.76
C ASP A 60 2.53 -17.38 -4.78
N PRO A 61 1.27 -17.27 -5.25
CA PRO A 61 0.18 -16.75 -4.43
C PRO A 61 -0.13 -17.73 -3.29
N PRO A 62 -0.21 -17.23 -2.05
CA PRO A 62 -0.44 -18.08 -0.89
C PRO A 62 -1.92 -18.51 -0.80
N ASP A 63 -2.16 -19.72 -0.26
CA ASP A 63 -3.52 -20.21 0.02
C ASP A 63 -4.16 -19.51 1.24
N HIS A 64 -3.34 -18.87 2.07
CA HIS A 64 -3.71 -18.18 3.29
C HIS A 64 -3.11 -16.77 3.29
N PRO A 65 -3.62 -15.84 4.13
CA PRO A 65 -3.04 -14.51 4.22
C PRO A 65 -1.57 -14.59 4.64
N SER A 66 -0.69 -13.91 3.89
CA SER A 66 0.72 -13.83 4.24
C SER A 66 0.95 -12.82 5.34
N VAL A 67 1.77 -13.17 6.33
CA VAL A 67 2.30 -12.21 7.30
C VAL A 67 3.45 -11.46 6.65
N ALA A 68 3.47 -10.14 6.82
CA ALA A 68 4.49 -9.26 6.27
C ALA A 68 4.84 -8.17 7.28
N SER A 69 6.04 -7.61 7.17
CA SER A 69 6.52 -6.55 8.04
C SER A 69 7.19 -5.41 7.28
N LEU A 70 7.10 -4.21 7.84
CA LEU A 70 7.83 -3.01 7.43
C LEU A 70 8.55 -2.47 8.67
N GLU A 71 9.87 -2.57 8.68
CA GLU A 71 10.74 -2.02 9.70
C GLU A 71 11.13 -0.59 9.36
N HIS A 72 11.11 0.30 10.35
CA HIS A 72 11.64 1.66 10.27
C HIS A 72 12.83 1.80 11.19
N ARG A 73 13.95 2.27 10.65
CA ARG A 73 15.14 2.66 11.39
C ARG A 73 15.51 4.12 11.12
N HIS A 74 16.16 4.75 12.09
CA HIS A 74 16.44 6.18 12.06
C HIS A 74 17.79 6.52 12.68
N SER A 75 18.43 7.55 12.15
CA SER A 75 19.63 8.18 12.70
C SER A 75 19.50 9.70 12.69
N LYS A 76 20.03 10.37 13.72
CA LYS A 76 20.17 11.84 13.79
C LYS A 76 21.41 12.37 13.03
N LYS A 77 21.83 11.66 11.99
CA LYS A 77 22.91 12.04 11.07
C LYS A 77 22.41 11.83 9.66
N ALA A 78 22.65 12.80 8.77
CA ALA A 78 22.42 12.62 7.35
C ALA A 78 23.64 11.96 6.68
N TYR A 79 23.46 10.75 6.17
CA TYR A 79 24.47 10.09 5.35
C TYR A 79 24.37 10.58 3.89
N ARG A 80 25.51 10.73 3.21
CA ARG A 80 25.60 11.27 1.83
C ARG A 80 26.57 10.46 0.97
N GLY A 81 26.39 10.53 -0.36
CA GLY A 81 27.30 9.92 -1.33
C GLY A 81 27.43 8.41 -1.17
N GLU A 82 28.64 7.88 -1.35
CA GLU A 82 28.94 6.45 -1.19
C GLU A 82 28.60 5.90 0.19
N ARG A 83 28.59 6.77 1.22
CA ARG A 83 28.23 6.35 2.58
C ARG A 83 26.77 5.93 2.70
N LEU A 84 25.89 6.42 1.83
CA LEU A 84 24.50 5.99 1.76
C LEU A 84 24.38 4.56 1.21
N LEU A 85 25.20 4.24 0.20
CA LEU A 85 25.21 2.93 -0.46
C LEU A 85 25.87 1.84 0.38
N THR A 86 26.69 2.23 1.35
CA THR A 86 27.45 1.35 2.25
C THR A 86 26.97 1.44 3.70
N LEU A 87 25.81 2.06 3.92
CA LEU A 87 25.22 2.25 5.25
C LEU A 87 24.93 0.89 5.89
N SER A 88 25.57 0.61 7.03
CA SER A 88 25.20 -0.56 7.81
C SER A 88 23.90 -0.30 8.56
N ILE A 89 23.00 -1.28 8.54
CA ILE A 89 21.74 -1.29 9.28
C ILE A 89 21.97 -1.10 10.80
N ASP A 90 23.13 -1.53 11.31
CA ASP A 90 23.52 -1.40 12.73
C ASP A 90 23.87 0.05 13.13
N GLU A 91 24.14 0.93 12.15
CA GLU A 91 24.38 2.35 12.38
C GLU A 91 23.07 3.14 12.62
N LEU A 92 21.92 2.48 12.48
CA LEU A 92 20.59 3.06 12.63
C LEU A 92 19.88 2.48 13.85
N GLN A 93 19.12 3.33 14.54
CA GLN A 93 18.30 2.92 15.68
C GLN A 93 16.96 2.39 15.19
N ALA A 94 16.57 1.20 15.65
CA ALA A 94 15.23 0.66 15.41
C ALA A 94 14.18 1.63 15.99
N LYS A 95 13.17 1.95 15.17
CA LYS A 95 12.15 2.92 15.53
C LYS A 95 10.78 2.28 15.68
N SER A 96 10.37 1.46 14.71
CA SER A 96 9.11 0.72 14.73
C SER A 96 9.15 -0.45 13.77
N ILE A 97 8.27 -1.43 14.02
CA ILE A 97 7.96 -2.51 13.08
C ILE A 97 6.45 -2.53 12.91
N ASN A 98 5.99 -2.35 11.68
CA ASN A 98 4.58 -2.46 11.33
C ASN A 98 4.33 -3.84 10.72
N THR A 99 3.39 -4.59 11.26
CA THR A 99 3.02 -5.93 10.76
C THR A 99 1.71 -5.86 9.98
N PHE A 100 1.64 -6.62 8.90
CA PHE A 100 0.50 -6.70 8.00
C PHE A 100 0.11 -8.15 7.71
N LEU A 101 -1.18 -8.35 7.42
CA LEU A 101 -1.67 -9.52 6.71
C LEU A 101 -1.99 -9.12 5.27
N ILE A 102 -1.50 -9.88 4.32
CA ILE A 102 -1.72 -9.65 2.90
C ILE A 102 -2.61 -10.76 2.35
N PHE A 103 -3.80 -10.38 1.93
CA PHE A 103 -4.75 -11.25 1.27
C PHE A 103 -4.52 -11.13 -0.23
N VAL A 104 -4.34 -12.25 -0.92
CA VAL A 104 -4.14 -12.28 -2.36
C VAL A 104 -5.25 -13.10 -3.00
N LYS A 105 -5.85 -12.57 -4.06
CA LYS A 105 -6.83 -13.29 -4.86
C LYS A 105 -6.50 -13.17 -6.33
N ARG A 106 -6.29 -14.32 -6.97
CA ARG A 106 -6.29 -14.44 -8.43
C ARG A 106 -7.72 -14.45 -8.95
N ALA A 107 -7.99 -13.65 -9.96
CA ALA A 107 -9.27 -13.63 -10.65
C ALA A 107 -9.59 -15.00 -11.27
N ASN A 108 -10.86 -15.38 -11.23
CA ASN A 108 -11.34 -16.56 -11.94
C ASN A 108 -11.15 -16.42 -13.47
N PRO A 109 -11.25 -17.50 -14.27
CA PRO A 109 -10.99 -17.43 -15.71
C PRO A 109 -11.81 -16.37 -16.48
N SER A 110 -13.05 -16.11 -16.07
CA SER A 110 -13.92 -15.11 -16.71
C SER A 110 -13.38 -13.69 -16.52
N TYR A 111 -13.01 -13.36 -15.28
CA TYR A 111 -12.45 -12.06 -14.92
C TYR A 111 -11.00 -11.88 -15.37
N ALA A 112 -10.19 -12.94 -15.27
CA ALA A 112 -8.78 -12.92 -15.68
C ALA A 112 -8.60 -12.62 -17.17
N ARG A 113 -9.58 -12.97 -18.01
CA ARG A 113 -9.59 -12.61 -19.42
C ARG A 113 -9.56 -11.09 -19.61
N PHE A 114 -10.37 -10.35 -18.85
CA PHE A 114 -10.43 -8.88 -18.96
C PHE A 114 -9.09 -8.23 -18.59
N ALA A 115 -8.45 -8.69 -17.51
CA ALA A 115 -7.10 -8.25 -17.13
C ALA A 115 -6.09 -8.50 -18.26
N LYS A 116 -6.10 -9.71 -18.84
CA LYS A 116 -5.18 -10.07 -19.92
C LYS A 116 -5.39 -9.23 -21.18
N GLU A 117 -6.64 -9.04 -21.61
CA GLU A 117 -7.00 -8.19 -22.76
C GLU A 117 -6.63 -6.72 -22.53
N ALA A 118 -6.66 -6.28 -21.26
CA ALA A 118 -6.23 -4.97 -20.82
C ALA A 118 -4.70 -4.79 -20.73
N GLY A 119 -3.92 -5.89 -20.76
CA GLY A 119 -2.47 -5.86 -20.52
C GLY A 119 -2.09 -5.71 -19.05
N LEU A 120 -2.92 -6.25 -18.16
CA LEU A 120 -2.85 -6.11 -16.70
C LEU A 120 -2.76 -7.49 -16.02
N GLU A 121 -2.37 -7.48 -14.74
CA GLU A 121 -2.30 -8.71 -13.95
C GLU A 121 -3.69 -9.11 -13.41
N PRO A 122 -4.07 -10.38 -13.47
CA PRO A 122 -5.37 -10.86 -13.00
C PRO A 122 -5.39 -11.10 -11.48
N TYR A 123 -4.87 -10.16 -10.70
CA TYR A 123 -4.73 -10.28 -9.24
C TYR A 123 -5.26 -9.05 -8.51
N CYS A 124 -5.89 -9.31 -7.36
CA CYS A 124 -6.32 -8.31 -6.40
C CYS A 124 -5.70 -8.65 -5.05
N MET A 125 -5.29 -7.65 -4.28
CA MET A 125 -4.71 -7.84 -2.95
C MET A 125 -5.33 -6.87 -1.95
N LEU A 126 -5.37 -7.27 -0.68
CA LEU A 126 -5.73 -6.40 0.44
C LEU A 126 -4.62 -6.44 1.48
N ILE A 127 -4.03 -5.28 1.79
CA ILE A 127 -2.99 -5.14 2.81
C ILE A 127 -3.65 -4.61 4.08
N MET A 128 -3.69 -5.45 5.11
CA MET A 128 -4.34 -5.18 6.38
C MET A 128 -3.29 -5.01 7.49
N PRO A 129 -3.18 -3.87 8.18
CA PRO A 129 -2.28 -3.76 9.33
C PRO A 129 -2.84 -4.57 10.51
N VAL A 130 -1.94 -5.22 11.25
CA VAL A 130 -2.28 -5.89 12.51
C VAL A 130 -2.57 -4.86 13.60
N SER A 131 -1.90 -3.71 13.61
CA SER A 131 -2.23 -2.61 14.53
C SER A 131 -2.72 -1.39 13.73
N PRO A 132 -4.04 -1.27 13.46
CA PRO A 132 -4.57 -0.10 12.79
C PRO A 132 -4.50 1.08 13.79
N ALA A 133 -3.63 2.04 13.49
CA ALA A 133 -3.42 3.26 14.26
C ALA A 133 -3.69 4.52 13.41
N GLU A 134 -3.44 4.46 12.10
CA GLU A 134 -3.70 5.52 11.11
C GLU A 134 -4.31 4.92 9.83
N CYS A 135 -4.96 5.75 9.01
CA CYS A 135 -5.41 5.34 7.68
C CYS A 135 -4.19 4.99 6.82
N LEU A 136 -4.25 3.86 6.12
CA LEU A 136 -3.31 3.60 5.04
C LEU A 136 -3.72 4.50 3.86
N PRO A 137 -2.79 5.28 3.30
CA PRO A 137 -3.14 6.15 2.19
C PRO A 137 -3.47 5.31 0.95
N ALA A 138 -4.15 5.96 0.03
CA ALA A 138 -4.58 5.35 -1.21
C ALA A 138 -3.48 5.39 -2.28
N TYR A 139 -2.34 4.75 -2.01
CA TYR A 139 -1.28 4.60 -3.01
C TYR A 139 -0.83 3.14 -3.08
N THR A 140 -1.70 2.31 -3.63
CA THR A 140 -1.36 0.99 -4.13
C THR A 140 -1.18 1.12 -5.65
N PRO A 141 -0.35 0.31 -6.32
CA PRO A 141 0.23 0.63 -7.62
C PRO A 141 -0.76 0.83 -8.75
N ILE A 142 -2.06 0.58 -8.53
CA ILE A 142 -3.10 1.46 -9.07
C ILE A 142 -4.16 1.76 -7.98
N SER A 143 -4.32 3.04 -7.69
CA SER A 143 -5.15 3.56 -6.61
C SER A 143 -6.61 3.26 -6.83
N LEU A 144 -7.20 2.54 -5.89
CA LEU A 144 -8.63 2.38 -5.74
C LEU A 144 -9.21 3.42 -4.79
N THR A 145 -8.59 4.57 -4.52
CA THR A 145 -9.22 5.69 -3.82
C THR A 145 -8.29 6.89 -3.93
N GLU A 146 -8.78 8.12 -3.72
CA GLU A 146 -7.92 9.29 -3.51
C GLU A 146 -7.47 9.42 -2.04
N ASP A 147 -8.32 8.99 -1.11
CA ASP A 147 -8.06 8.86 0.32
C ASP A 147 -8.97 7.74 0.82
N SER A 148 -8.41 6.60 1.20
CA SER A 148 -9.25 5.43 1.48
C SER A 148 -10.13 5.67 2.71
N GLY A 149 -9.68 6.55 3.63
CA GLY A 149 -10.23 6.65 4.99
C GLY A 149 -10.16 5.33 5.76
N ASN A 150 -9.52 4.31 5.19
CA ASN A 150 -9.49 2.95 5.67
C ASN A 150 -8.11 2.67 6.25
N ALA A 151 -8.08 1.87 7.32
CA ALA A 151 -6.82 1.38 7.84
C ALA A 151 -6.22 0.26 6.98
N PHE A 152 -6.88 -0.22 5.92
CA PHE A 152 -6.34 -1.22 4.98
C PHE A 152 -6.19 -0.62 3.58
N GLY A 153 -5.26 -1.16 2.78
CA GLY A 153 -5.01 -0.74 1.40
C GLY A 153 -5.40 -1.82 0.39
N PRO A 154 -6.45 -1.62 -0.43
CA PRO A 154 -6.76 -2.53 -1.53
C PRO A 154 -5.85 -2.23 -2.72
N LEU A 155 -5.39 -3.27 -3.41
CA LEU A 155 -4.52 -3.21 -4.57
C LEU A 155 -5.11 -4.03 -5.72
N SER A 156 -5.29 -3.40 -6.88
CA SER A 156 -5.47 -4.10 -8.15
C SER A 156 -4.57 -3.51 -9.23
N PHE A 157 -4.24 -4.33 -10.22
CA PHE A 157 -3.43 -3.89 -11.36
C PHE A 157 -4.35 -3.30 -12.41
N LEU A 158 -4.68 -2.03 -12.26
CA LEU A 158 -5.53 -1.27 -13.16
C LEU A 158 -4.68 -0.41 -14.13
N PRO A 159 -5.26 0.35 -15.06
CA PRO A 159 -4.46 1.34 -15.82
C PRO A 159 -4.07 2.53 -14.92
N PRO A 160 -2.82 3.01 -14.97
CA PRO A 160 -2.41 4.19 -14.21
C PRO A 160 -2.98 5.49 -14.80
N HIS A 161 -3.31 6.47 -13.96
CA HIS A 161 -3.54 7.86 -14.35
C HIS A 161 -2.34 8.75 -14.00
N GLU A 162 -2.20 9.92 -14.63
CA GLU A 162 -1.12 10.88 -14.36
C GLU A 162 -1.06 11.30 -12.89
N SER A 163 -2.22 11.40 -12.23
CA SER A 163 -2.28 11.73 -10.81
C SER A 163 -1.83 10.59 -9.90
N ARG A 164 -1.72 9.35 -10.40
CA ARG A 164 -1.43 8.08 -9.69
C ARG A 164 -2.35 7.76 -8.48
N THR A 165 -3.15 8.71 -8.03
CA THR A 165 -4.21 8.63 -7.00
C THR A 165 -5.59 8.30 -7.57
N LYS A 166 -5.69 8.15 -8.90
CA LYS A 166 -6.96 7.90 -9.59
C LYS A 166 -6.83 6.79 -10.62
N VAL A 167 -7.91 6.05 -10.84
CA VAL A 167 -8.09 5.18 -12.02
C VAL A 167 -8.88 5.96 -13.04
N LYS A 168 -8.35 6.18 -14.25
CA LYS A 168 -9.15 6.82 -15.29
C LYS A 168 -10.02 5.78 -15.98
N ILE A 169 -11.33 5.98 -15.97
CA ILE A 169 -12.30 5.10 -16.64
C ILE A 169 -12.45 5.53 -18.13
N SER A 170 -12.04 6.75 -18.48
CA SER A 170 -12.17 7.35 -19.83
C SER A 170 -10.82 7.59 -20.55
N GLY A 171 -10.83 7.66 -21.89
CA GLY A 171 -9.65 8.11 -22.68
C GLY A 171 -8.76 7.03 -23.29
N PHE A 172 -9.20 5.77 -23.36
CA PHE A 172 -8.43 4.71 -24.00
C PHE A 172 -8.51 4.78 -25.53
N THR A 173 -7.35 4.84 -26.19
CA THR A 173 -7.19 5.13 -27.63
C THR A 173 -7.67 4.03 -28.58
N SER A 174 -8.06 2.86 -28.06
CA SER A 174 -8.73 1.81 -28.82
C SER A 174 -9.97 1.32 -28.08
N ALA A 175 -11.11 1.24 -28.77
CA ALA A 175 -12.40 0.86 -28.20
C ALA A 175 -12.34 -0.51 -27.48
N SER A 176 -11.62 -1.50 -28.02
CA SER A 176 -11.51 -2.85 -27.43
C SER A 176 -10.73 -2.88 -26.11
N LYS A 177 -9.58 -2.19 -26.02
CA LYS A 177 -8.83 -2.10 -24.76
C LYS A 177 -9.59 -1.30 -23.71
N GLY A 178 -10.29 -0.24 -24.11
CA GLY A 178 -11.15 0.53 -23.20
C GLY A 178 -12.23 -0.34 -22.54
N THR A 179 -12.92 -1.18 -23.32
CA THR A 179 -13.93 -2.09 -22.77
C THR A 179 -13.33 -3.14 -21.84
N ALA A 180 -12.16 -3.70 -22.17
CA ALA A 180 -11.47 -4.65 -21.30
C ALA A 180 -11.03 -4.01 -19.98
N HIS A 181 -10.58 -2.76 -20.01
CA HIS A 181 -10.18 -1.99 -18.81
C HIS A 181 -11.36 -1.77 -17.87
N VAL A 182 -12.50 -1.30 -18.39
CA VAL A 182 -13.73 -1.11 -17.60
C VAL A 182 -14.23 -2.44 -17.03
N SER A 183 -14.18 -3.51 -17.84
CA SER A 183 -14.59 -4.84 -17.40
C SER A 183 -13.69 -5.39 -16.29
N TRP A 184 -12.38 -5.13 -16.37
CA TRP A 184 -11.43 -5.52 -15.33
C TRP A 184 -11.62 -4.73 -14.04
N ILE A 185 -11.89 -3.42 -14.13
CA ILE A 185 -12.24 -2.59 -12.97
C ILE A 185 -13.46 -3.16 -12.23
N ALA A 186 -14.54 -3.45 -12.95
CA ALA A 186 -15.75 -4.04 -12.37
C ALA A 186 -15.50 -5.43 -11.77
N ALA A 187 -14.68 -6.26 -12.42
CA ALA A 187 -14.27 -7.56 -11.92
C ALA A 187 -13.43 -7.45 -10.64
N ALA A 188 -12.47 -6.52 -10.59
CA ALA A 188 -11.66 -6.26 -9.41
C ALA A 188 -12.52 -5.83 -8.22
N LEU A 189 -13.46 -4.91 -8.42
CA LEU A 189 -14.43 -4.49 -7.41
C LEU A 189 -15.24 -5.68 -6.88
N THR A 190 -15.72 -6.55 -7.77
CA THR A 190 -16.46 -7.76 -7.40
C THR A 190 -15.60 -8.68 -6.53
N ILE A 191 -14.33 -8.91 -6.92
CA ILE A 191 -13.37 -9.70 -6.14
C ILE A 191 -13.14 -9.10 -4.73
N PHE A 192 -13.06 -7.77 -4.62
CA PHE A 192 -12.92 -7.12 -3.31
C PHE A 192 -14.13 -7.36 -2.41
N ILE A 193 -15.33 -7.12 -2.93
CA ILE A 193 -16.58 -7.19 -2.17
C ILE A 193 -16.90 -8.64 -1.78
N ASP A 194 -16.79 -9.56 -2.72
CA ASP A 194 -17.29 -10.92 -2.54
C ASP A 194 -16.24 -11.86 -1.93
N GLU A 195 -14.95 -11.55 -2.05
CA GLU A 195 -13.88 -12.47 -1.65
C GLU A 195 -12.92 -11.88 -0.63
N LEU A 196 -12.28 -10.74 -0.92
CA LEU A 196 -11.21 -10.21 -0.08
C LEU A 196 -11.72 -9.61 1.24
N LEU A 197 -12.73 -8.72 1.19
CA LEU A 197 -13.30 -8.09 2.39
C LEU A 197 -13.94 -9.12 3.34
N PRO A 198 -14.75 -10.09 2.87
CA PRO A 198 -15.29 -11.12 3.75
C PRO A 198 -14.21 -11.98 4.41
N ASN A 199 -13.15 -12.31 3.66
CA ASN A 199 -12.03 -13.09 4.21
C ASN A 199 -11.24 -12.29 5.25
N GLN A 200 -10.98 -11.01 4.99
CA GLN A 200 -10.37 -10.09 5.95
C GLN A 200 -11.19 -10.02 7.24
N LEU A 201 -12.52 -9.83 7.14
CA LEU A 201 -13.42 -9.76 8.29
C LEU A 201 -13.44 -11.08 9.07
N ARG A 202 -13.43 -12.22 8.38
CA ARG A 202 -13.38 -13.54 9.02
C ARG A 202 -12.10 -13.70 9.83
N VAL A 203 -10.95 -13.33 9.26
CA VAL A 203 -9.64 -13.44 9.92
C VAL A 203 -9.54 -12.46 11.09
N SER A 204 -9.91 -11.20 10.90
CA SER A 204 -9.84 -10.19 11.96
C SER A 204 -10.77 -10.50 13.13
N ARG A 205 -11.98 -11.04 12.87
CA ARG A 205 -12.85 -11.57 13.93
C ARG A 205 -12.22 -12.75 14.67
N GLY A 206 -11.55 -13.64 13.94
CA GLY A 206 -10.80 -14.75 14.54
C GLY A 206 -9.71 -14.25 15.48
N MET A 207 -8.93 -13.24 15.05
CA MET A 207 -7.89 -12.60 15.87
C MET A 207 -8.47 -11.92 17.12
N ALA A 208 -9.57 -11.18 16.96
CA ALA A 208 -10.23 -10.49 18.08
C ALA A 208 -10.92 -11.42 19.09
N ALA A 209 -11.25 -12.64 18.68
CA ALA A 209 -11.83 -13.66 19.55
C ALA A 209 -10.78 -14.46 20.34
N VAL A 210 -9.49 -14.27 20.05
CA VAL A 210 -8.42 -14.90 20.84
C VAL A 210 -8.36 -14.20 22.20
N GLU A 211 -8.73 -14.93 23.25
CA GLU A 211 -8.54 -14.50 24.65
C GLU A 211 -7.06 -14.61 25.03
N ASP A 212 -6.21 -13.79 24.41
CA ASP A 212 -4.81 -13.62 24.79
C ASP A 212 -4.65 -12.28 25.51
N PRO A 213 -4.29 -12.25 26.80
CA PRO A 213 -4.02 -11.03 27.55
C PRO A 213 -2.93 -10.14 26.96
N GLN A 214 -2.08 -10.68 26.07
CA GLN A 214 -1.05 -9.95 25.33
C GLN A 214 -1.51 -9.52 23.92
N SER A 215 -2.67 -9.99 23.46
CA SER A 215 -3.21 -9.57 22.17
C SER A 215 -3.74 -8.14 22.26
N GLU A 216 -3.04 -7.22 21.60
CA GLU A 216 -3.50 -5.85 21.40
C GLU A 216 -4.65 -5.73 20.38
N PHE A 217 -5.11 -6.85 19.81
CA PHE A 217 -6.12 -6.88 18.76
C PHE A 217 -7.52 -7.18 19.30
N GLY A 218 -8.24 -6.14 19.73
CA GLY A 218 -9.64 -6.25 20.14
C GLY A 218 -10.66 -6.03 19.01
N TYR A 219 -11.94 -6.19 19.34
CA TYR A 219 -13.05 -5.95 18.40
C TYR A 219 -13.12 -4.51 17.89
N GLU A 220 -12.63 -3.54 18.66
CA GLU A 220 -12.49 -2.16 18.23
C GLU A 220 -11.55 -2.02 17.02
N LYS A 221 -10.47 -2.82 16.96
CA LYS A 221 -9.56 -2.85 15.81
C LYS A 221 -10.24 -3.44 14.57
N VAL A 222 -11.13 -4.42 14.75
CA VAL A 222 -11.98 -4.94 13.66
C VAL A 222 -12.84 -3.83 13.05
N LEU A 223 -13.45 -2.99 13.88
CA LEU A 223 -14.26 -1.85 13.41
C LEU A 223 -13.43 -0.79 12.66
N MET A 224 -12.15 -0.61 13.03
CA MET A 224 -11.22 0.26 12.31
C MET A 224 -10.84 -0.27 10.92
N LEU A 225 -10.99 -1.57 10.70
CA LEU A 225 -10.68 -2.26 9.45
C LEU A 225 -11.89 -2.43 8.53
N LEU A 226 -13.05 -1.86 8.87
CA LEU A 226 -14.20 -1.81 7.98
C LEU A 226 -14.09 -0.64 6.98
N PRO A 227 -14.53 -0.83 5.72
CA PRO A 227 -14.65 0.26 4.77
C PRO A 227 -15.43 1.45 5.34
N ARG A 228 -14.82 2.64 5.35
CA ARG A 228 -15.46 3.92 5.72
C ARG A 228 -16.20 4.54 4.55
N THR A 229 -15.75 4.24 3.34
CA THR A 229 -16.35 4.66 2.08
C THR A 229 -16.88 3.43 1.35
N ARG A 230 -17.95 3.60 0.56
CA ARG A 230 -18.47 2.49 -0.23
C ARG A 230 -17.45 2.13 -1.33
N PRO A 231 -17.26 0.84 -1.64
CA PRO A 231 -16.28 0.39 -2.64
C PRO A 231 -16.49 0.89 -4.07
N ASP A 232 -17.62 1.50 -4.42
CA ASP A 232 -17.82 2.13 -5.73
C ASP A 232 -17.15 3.51 -5.83
N TYR A 233 -17.02 4.25 -4.71
CA TYR A 233 -16.29 5.53 -4.65
C TYR A 233 -14.76 5.36 -4.64
N TRP A 234 -14.31 4.11 -4.63
CA TRP A 234 -12.92 3.73 -4.80
C TRP A 234 -12.43 4.01 -6.22
N PHE A 235 -13.36 4.07 -7.17
CA PHE A 235 -13.07 4.29 -8.58
C PHE A 235 -13.64 5.65 -8.98
N SER A 236 -12.86 6.46 -9.69
CA SER A 236 -13.27 7.81 -10.14
C SER A 236 -13.37 7.86 -11.66
N ASP A 237 -14.42 8.50 -12.20
CA ASP A 237 -14.49 8.84 -13.62
C ASP A 237 -13.66 10.09 -13.99
N VAL A 238 -13.20 10.84 -12.98
CA VAL A 238 -12.59 12.18 -13.06
C VAL A 238 -11.10 12.15 -12.80
#